data_AF-B4KZB4-F1
#
_entry.id   AF-B4KZB4-F1
#
_cell.length_a   1.000
_cell.length_b   1.000
_cell.length_c   1.000
_cell.angle_alpha   90.00
_cell.angle_beta   90.00
_cell.angle_gamma   90.00
#
_symmetry.space_group_name_H-M   'P 1'
#
loop_
_entity.id
_entity.type
_entity.pdbx_description
1 polymer ?
#
loop_
_entity_poly.entity_id
_entity_poly.type
_entity_poly.pdbx_seq_one_letter_code
_entity_poly.pdbx_strand_id
1 'polypeptide(L)'
;MAKVHITNVVVLDNPSSFFNPFQFELTFECIEELKEDLEWKMIYVGSAESEEYDQVLDTIYVGPVPEGRHIFVFQADPPDVSKIPEPDAVGVTIVLLTCSYRGQEFVRVGYYVNNDYADQEMRENPPPKPLFDKLTRNILASKPRVTRFKINWDDGHSSSNGNGHENGHEGHMMHDDGPSTSAAHHEAAMDDNSLAMPVENGVKALNENSNSLAMEC
;
A
#
# COMPACT_ATOMS: atom_id res chain seq x y z
N MET A 1 -8.33 4.95 19.57
CA MET A 1 -7.33 3.87 19.43
C MET A 1 -7.83 2.94 18.34
N ALA A 2 -6.97 2.26 17.56
CA ALA A 2 -7.47 1.28 16.59
C ALA A 2 -8.15 0.12 17.36
N LYS A 3 -9.35 -0.30 16.94
CA LYS A 3 -10.06 -1.41 17.59
C LYS A 3 -9.62 -2.77 17.05
N VAL A 4 -9.02 -2.80 15.85
CA VAL A 4 -8.53 -4.02 15.19
C VAL A 4 -7.03 -3.93 14.91
N HIS A 5 -6.33 -5.02 15.19
CA HIS A 5 -4.89 -5.16 14.95
C HIS A 5 -4.59 -6.46 14.23
N ILE A 6 -3.98 -6.38 13.05
CA ILE A 6 -3.37 -7.55 12.40
C ILE A 6 -2.16 -7.97 13.23
N THR A 7 -2.16 -9.22 13.70
CA THR A 7 -1.09 -9.79 14.53
C THR A 7 -0.17 -10.70 13.72
N ASN A 8 -0.70 -11.40 12.71
CA ASN A 8 0.11 -12.22 11.82
C ASN A 8 -0.53 -12.35 10.43
N VAL A 9 0.31 -12.52 9.42
CA VAL A 9 -0.09 -12.81 8.04
C VAL A 9 0.85 -13.87 7.50
N VAL A 10 0.35 -15.07 7.23
CA VAL A 10 1.14 -16.17 6.68
C VAL A 10 0.81 -16.33 5.20
N VAL A 11 1.83 -16.25 4.35
CA VAL A 11 1.69 -16.55 2.92
C VAL A 11 1.73 -18.06 2.74
N LEU A 12 0.68 -18.63 2.16
CA LEU A 12 0.57 -20.04 1.85
C LEU A 12 0.89 -20.30 0.37
N ASP A 13 1.20 -21.54 0.01
CA ASP A 13 1.51 -21.97 -1.37
C ASP A 13 2.49 -21.04 -2.12
N ASN A 14 3.70 -20.86 -1.56
CA ASN A 14 4.70 -19.93 -2.07
C ASN A 14 6.12 -20.54 -2.04
N PRO A 15 6.89 -20.47 -3.15
CA PRO A 15 6.52 -19.97 -4.48
C PRO A 15 5.53 -20.91 -5.19
N SER A 16 4.77 -20.39 -6.15
CA SER A 16 3.77 -21.16 -6.91
C SER A 16 3.65 -20.68 -8.35
N SER A 17 2.88 -21.39 -9.20
CA SER A 17 2.58 -20.91 -10.56
C SER A 17 1.89 -19.54 -10.50
N PHE A 18 2.12 -18.69 -11.52
CA PHE A 18 1.40 -17.41 -11.64
C PHE A 18 -0.12 -17.58 -11.56
N PHE A 19 -0.66 -18.65 -12.15
CA PHE A 19 -2.09 -18.93 -12.18
C PHE A 19 -2.63 -19.63 -10.91
N ASN A 20 -1.77 -19.97 -9.95
CA ASN A 20 -2.28 -20.46 -8.66
C ASN A 20 -2.98 -19.31 -7.90
N PRO A 21 -4.08 -19.61 -7.19
CA PRO A 21 -4.70 -18.64 -6.30
C PRO A 21 -3.70 -18.09 -5.28
N PHE A 22 -3.86 -16.82 -4.93
CA PHE A 22 -3.18 -16.26 -3.76
C PHE A 22 -3.85 -16.80 -2.51
N GLN A 23 -3.06 -17.13 -1.48
CA GLN A 23 -3.57 -17.64 -0.21
C GLN A 23 -2.83 -17.00 0.96
N PHE A 24 -3.56 -16.30 1.81
CA PHE A 24 -3.03 -15.68 3.03
C PHE A 24 -3.83 -16.14 4.24
N GLU A 25 -3.17 -16.74 5.23
CA GLU A 25 -3.78 -16.94 6.55
C GLU A 25 -3.60 -15.66 7.37
N LEU A 26 -4.71 -14.99 7.68
CA LEU A 26 -4.75 -13.75 8.42
C LEU A 26 -5.11 -14.04 9.88
N THR A 27 -4.29 -13.55 10.79
CA THR A 27 -4.62 -13.47 12.22
C THR A 27 -4.77 -12.01 12.62
N PHE A 28 -5.90 -11.66 13.21
CA PHE A 28 -6.12 -10.33 13.77
C PHE A 28 -6.78 -10.41 15.16
N GLU A 29 -6.62 -9.34 15.92
CA GLU A 29 -7.20 -9.17 17.24
C GLU A 29 -8.16 -7.98 17.23
N CYS A 30 -9.36 -8.19 17.73
CA CYS A 30 -10.38 -7.18 17.93
C CYS A 30 -10.46 -6.87 19.42
N ILE A 31 -10.18 -5.64 19.81
CA ILE A 31 -10.13 -5.19 21.22
C ILE A 31 -11.54 -4.93 21.77
N GLU A 32 -12.48 -4.61 20.89
CA GLU A 32 -13.87 -4.33 21.23
C GLU A 32 -14.75 -4.84 20.09
N GLU A 33 -15.96 -5.27 20.39
CA GLU A 33 -16.91 -5.74 19.38
C GLU A 33 -17.19 -4.67 18.31
N LEU A 34 -17.12 -5.06 17.03
CA LEU A 34 -17.54 -4.24 15.91
C LEU A 34 -18.92 -4.65 15.42
N LYS A 35 -19.80 -3.65 15.28
CA LYS A 35 -21.19 -3.83 14.84
C LYS A 35 -21.32 -4.05 13.33
N GLU A 36 -20.38 -3.50 12.57
CA GLU A 36 -20.36 -3.59 11.11
C GLU A 36 -19.20 -4.47 10.64
N ASP A 37 -19.25 -4.83 9.36
CA ASP A 37 -18.28 -5.72 8.76
C ASP A 37 -16.95 -5.00 8.50
N LEU A 38 -15.87 -5.74 8.70
CA LEU A 38 -14.59 -5.41 8.11
C LEU A 38 -14.60 -5.79 6.64
N GLU A 39 -14.29 -4.85 5.77
CA GLU A 39 -14.08 -5.10 4.34
C GLU A 39 -12.59 -5.38 4.11
N TRP A 40 -12.27 -6.59 3.67
CA TRP A 40 -10.92 -6.97 3.27
C TRP A 40 -10.84 -7.06 1.75
N LYS A 41 -9.81 -6.43 1.16
CA LYS A 41 -9.53 -6.53 -0.27
C LYS A 41 -8.14 -7.08 -0.51
N MET A 42 -8.03 -7.97 -1.48
CA MET A 42 -6.76 -8.39 -2.06
C MET A 42 -6.59 -7.69 -3.40
N ILE A 43 -5.50 -6.93 -3.56
CA ILE A 43 -5.28 -6.10 -4.73
C ILE A 43 -3.91 -6.45 -5.32
N TYR A 44 -3.88 -6.80 -6.59
CA TYR A 44 -2.65 -7.01 -7.35
C TYR A 44 -2.31 -5.73 -8.11
N VAL A 45 -1.09 -5.23 -7.95
CA VAL A 45 -0.60 -4.06 -8.67
C VAL A 45 -0.19 -4.49 -10.08
N GLY A 46 -0.93 -4.05 -11.10
CA GLY A 46 -0.67 -4.45 -12.49
C GLY A 46 0.54 -3.73 -13.10
N SER A 47 0.82 -2.50 -12.66
CA SER A 47 1.96 -1.70 -13.09
C SER A 47 2.40 -0.78 -11.94
N ALA A 48 3.71 -0.57 -11.79
CA ALA A 48 4.22 0.38 -10.81
C ALA A 48 3.98 1.85 -11.22
N GLU A 49 3.67 2.10 -12.49
CA GLU A 49 3.54 3.45 -13.04
C GLU A 49 2.12 4.02 -12.91
N SER A 50 1.11 3.16 -12.76
CA SER A 50 -0.29 3.58 -12.78
C SER A 50 -1.20 2.62 -12.01
N GLU A 51 -1.98 3.18 -11.07
CA GLU A 51 -3.00 2.45 -10.30
C GLU A 51 -4.19 2.00 -11.17
N GLU A 52 -4.29 2.46 -12.43
CA GLU A 52 -5.36 2.04 -13.34
C GLU A 52 -5.31 0.54 -13.70
N TYR A 53 -4.13 -0.06 -13.54
CA TYR A 53 -3.89 -1.49 -13.76
C TYR A 53 -4.06 -2.32 -12.48
N ASP A 54 -4.38 -1.69 -11.35
CA ASP A 54 -4.63 -2.41 -10.10
C ASP A 54 -5.88 -3.27 -10.23
N GLN A 55 -5.75 -4.53 -9.84
CA GLN A 55 -6.82 -5.51 -9.92
C GLN A 55 -7.21 -5.93 -8.51
N VAL A 56 -8.44 -5.61 -8.13
CA VAL A 56 -9.05 -6.21 -6.93
C VAL A 56 -9.34 -7.68 -7.27
N LEU A 57 -8.55 -8.59 -6.70
CA LEU A 57 -8.66 -10.02 -6.92
C LEU A 57 -9.87 -10.60 -6.20
N ASP A 58 -10.10 -10.17 -4.96
CA ASP A 58 -11.29 -10.52 -4.19
C ASP A 58 -11.59 -9.49 -3.11
N THR A 59 -12.85 -9.44 -2.69
CA THR A 59 -13.34 -8.63 -1.57
C THR A 59 -14.21 -9.49 -0.67
N ILE A 60 -13.86 -9.57 0.61
CA ILE A 60 -14.65 -10.29 1.60
C ILE A 60 -15.08 -9.36 2.73
N TYR A 61 -16.21 -9.69 3.33
CA TYR A 61 -16.77 -9.01 4.49
C TYR A 61 -16.73 -9.95 5.68
N VAL A 62 -16.17 -9.47 6.79
CA VAL A 62 -16.07 -10.21 8.05
C VAL A 62 -16.80 -9.42 9.12
N GLY A 63 -18.01 -9.85 9.49
CA GLY A 63 -18.73 -9.28 10.61
C GLY A 63 -20.07 -9.96 10.92
N PRO A 64 -20.74 -9.57 12.02
CA PRO A 64 -20.20 -8.70 13.09
C PRO A 64 -18.98 -9.35 13.77
N VAL A 65 -18.05 -8.54 14.29
CA VAL A 65 -16.73 -9.02 14.78
C VAL A 65 -16.68 -8.94 16.30
N PRO A 66 -16.78 -10.08 17.02
CA PRO A 66 -16.64 -10.10 18.48
C PRO A 66 -15.25 -9.69 18.94
N GLU A 67 -15.13 -9.27 20.20
CA GLU A 67 -13.83 -9.12 20.86
C GLU A 67 -13.07 -10.46 20.86
N GLY A 68 -11.75 -10.38 20.64
CA GLY A 68 -10.84 -11.51 20.72
C GLY A 68 -9.99 -11.70 19.46
N ARG A 69 -9.36 -12.87 19.39
CA ARG A 69 -8.45 -13.24 18.31
C ARG A 69 -9.18 -14.06 17.25
N HIS A 70 -9.04 -13.65 16.00
CA HIS A 70 -9.67 -14.27 14.84
C HIS A 70 -8.62 -14.73 13.84
N ILE A 71 -8.89 -15.86 13.18
CA ILE A 71 -8.04 -16.45 12.13
C ILE A 71 -8.92 -16.89 10.97
N PHE A 72 -8.51 -16.57 9.75
CA PHE A 72 -9.15 -17.10 8.55
C PHE A 72 -8.15 -17.14 7.38
N VAL A 73 -8.47 -17.93 6.35
CA VAL A 73 -7.71 -17.98 5.10
C VAL A 73 -8.41 -17.09 4.08
N PHE A 74 -7.70 -16.08 3.59
CA PHE A 74 -8.12 -15.23 2.48
C PHE A 74 -7.49 -15.76 1.19
N GLN A 75 -8.32 -16.34 0.33
CA GLN A 75 -7.90 -16.87 -0.96
C GLN A 75 -8.55 -16.06 -2.09
N ALA A 76 -7.78 -15.74 -3.13
CA ALA A 76 -8.29 -15.09 -4.33
C ALA A 76 -7.69 -15.70 -5.59
N ASP A 77 -8.47 -15.67 -6.68
CA ASP A 77 -8.01 -16.08 -8.01
C ASP A 77 -6.85 -15.19 -8.50
N PRO A 78 -5.99 -15.69 -9.43
CA PRO A 78 -4.91 -14.88 -9.98
C PRO A 78 -5.43 -13.66 -10.77
N PRO A 79 -4.61 -12.61 -10.97
CA PRO A 79 -4.99 -11.45 -11.79
C PRO A 79 -5.28 -11.84 -13.23
N ASP A 80 -6.10 -11.03 -13.89
CA ASP A 80 -6.37 -11.12 -15.33
C ASP A 80 -5.14 -10.59 -16.09
N VAL A 81 -4.45 -11.51 -16.77
CA VAL A 81 -3.23 -11.23 -17.54
C VAL A 81 -3.46 -10.25 -18.69
N SER A 82 -4.68 -10.12 -19.19
CA SER A 82 -4.99 -9.19 -20.29
C SER A 82 -4.97 -7.73 -19.86
N LYS A 83 -5.01 -7.48 -18.55
CA LYS A 83 -4.96 -6.14 -17.94
C LYS A 83 -3.57 -5.79 -17.40
N ILE A 84 -2.59 -6.67 -17.54
CA ILE A 84 -1.21 -6.43 -17.11
C ILE A 84 -0.42 -5.93 -18.33
N PRO A 85 0.21 -4.75 -18.26
CA PRO A 85 1.12 -4.32 -19.32
C PRO A 85 2.23 -5.35 -19.54
N GLU A 86 2.51 -5.69 -20.80
CA GLU A 86 3.59 -6.61 -21.16
C GLU A 86 4.95 -6.32 -20.47
N PRO A 87 5.42 -5.05 -20.32
CA PRO A 87 6.68 -4.77 -19.63
C PRO A 87 6.65 -5.05 -18.13
N ASP A 88 5.47 -5.08 -17.50
CA ASP A 88 5.29 -5.28 -16.05
C ASP A 88 4.96 -6.75 -15.70
N ALA A 89 4.79 -7.61 -16.69
CA ALA A 89 4.43 -9.02 -16.49
C ALA A 89 5.52 -9.84 -15.79
N VAL A 90 6.79 -9.54 -16.09
CA VAL A 90 7.97 -10.23 -15.55
C VAL A 90 8.78 -9.27 -14.70
N GLY A 91 9.21 -9.71 -13.52
CA GLY A 91 9.93 -8.90 -12.55
C GLY A 91 9.14 -8.69 -11.28
N VAL A 92 9.40 -7.57 -10.61
CA VAL A 92 8.86 -7.27 -9.29
C VAL A 92 7.61 -6.42 -9.38
N THR A 93 6.56 -6.85 -8.70
CA THR A 93 5.34 -6.07 -8.45
C THR A 93 4.91 -6.23 -6.99
N ILE A 94 3.69 -5.82 -6.63
CA ILE A 94 3.16 -5.80 -5.28
C ILE A 94 1.76 -6.46 -5.24
N VAL A 95 1.50 -7.20 -4.17
CA VAL A 95 0.13 -7.55 -3.75
C VAL A 95 -0.17 -6.86 -2.42
N LEU A 96 -1.35 -6.25 -2.32
CA LEU A 96 -1.82 -5.51 -1.16
C LEU A 96 -3.00 -6.24 -0.53
N LEU A 97 -2.99 -6.33 0.80
CA LEU A 97 -4.15 -6.67 1.61
C LEU A 97 -4.59 -5.40 2.33
N THR A 98 -5.76 -4.87 1.99
CA THR A 98 -6.34 -3.72 2.70
C THR A 98 -7.46 -4.20 3.61
N CYS A 99 -7.62 -3.52 4.74
CA CYS A 99 -8.76 -3.70 5.62
C CYS A 99 -9.39 -2.35 5.93
N SER A 100 -10.69 -2.27 5.72
CA SER A 100 -11.50 -1.08 5.94
C SER A 100 -12.63 -1.38 6.91
N TYR A 101 -13.00 -0.38 7.69
CA TYR A 101 -14.19 -0.39 8.51
C TYR A 101 -15.01 0.85 8.16
N ARG A 102 -16.30 0.66 7.84
CA ARG A 102 -17.19 1.77 7.41
C ARG A 102 -16.64 2.57 6.23
N GLY A 103 -16.07 1.86 5.25
CA GLY A 103 -15.46 2.47 4.07
C GLY A 103 -14.17 3.25 4.32
N GLN A 104 -13.64 3.26 5.55
CA GLN A 104 -12.37 3.90 5.88
C GLN A 104 -11.28 2.83 6.04
N GLU A 105 -10.28 2.85 5.16
CA GLU A 105 -9.10 1.99 5.25
C GLU A 105 -8.28 2.36 6.50
N PHE A 106 -7.99 1.38 7.36
CA PHE A 106 -7.17 1.60 8.55
C PHE A 106 -5.85 0.83 8.54
N VAL A 107 -5.72 -0.18 7.68
CA VAL A 107 -4.47 -0.92 7.51
C VAL A 107 -4.32 -1.44 6.09
N ARG A 108 -3.07 -1.39 5.62
CA ARG A 108 -2.62 -1.95 4.35
C ARG A 108 -1.35 -2.76 4.58
N VAL A 109 -1.33 -4.00 4.12
CA VAL A 109 -0.16 -4.89 4.16
C VAL A 109 0.24 -5.21 2.73
N GLY A 110 1.40 -4.70 2.31
CA GLY A 110 1.96 -4.94 0.98
C GLY A 110 3.08 -5.98 1.01
N TYR A 111 3.08 -6.86 0.03
CA TYR A 111 4.17 -7.80 -0.23
C TYR A 111 4.74 -7.57 -1.61
N TYR A 112 6.07 -7.59 -1.71
CA TYR A 112 6.72 -7.71 -3.01
C TYR A 112 6.46 -9.10 -3.59
N VAL A 113 6.14 -9.14 -4.88
CA VAL A 113 5.91 -10.34 -5.66
C VAL A 113 6.91 -10.34 -6.80
N ASN A 114 7.73 -11.36 -6.92
CA ASN A 114 8.61 -11.55 -8.06
C ASN A 114 8.03 -12.60 -8.99
N ASN A 115 7.67 -12.21 -10.21
CA ASN A 115 7.24 -13.09 -11.28
C ASN A 115 8.45 -13.36 -12.18
N ASP A 116 8.89 -14.61 -12.26
CA ASP A 116 10.08 -14.96 -13.05
C ASP A 116 9.86 -16.30 -13.76
N TYR A 117 10.61 -16.52 -14.85
CA TYR A 117 10.56 -17.80 -15.55
C TYR A 117 11.27 -18.87 -14.74
N ALA A 118 10.65 -20.05 -14.62
CA ALA A 118 11.29 -21.20 -13.98
C ALA A 118 12.55 -21.66 -14.76
N ASP A 119 12.50 -21.59 -16.09
CA ASP A 119 13.57 -22.03 -16.98
C ASP A 119 14.68 -20.97 -17.08
N GLN A 120 15.93 -21.36 -16.84
CA GLN A 120 17.09 -20.45 -16.91
C GLN A 120 17.28 -19.83 -18.31
N GLU A 121 17.10 -20.61 -19.37
CA GLU A 121 17.24 -20.12 -20.75
C GLU A 121 16.25 -18.98 -21.05
N MET A 122 15.02 -19.07 -20.53
CA MET A 122 14.01 -18.02 -20.69
C MET A 122 14.29 -16.79 -19.83
N ARG A 123 15.03 -16.93 -18.72
CA ARG A 123 15.49 -15.77 -17.94
C ARG A 123 16.61 -15.03 -18.66
N GLU A 124 17.53 -15.75 -19.28
CA GLU A 124 18.64 -15.17 -20.05
C GLU A 124 18.18 -14.62 -21.40
N ASN A 125 17.19 -15.27 -22.03
CA ASN A 125 16.63 -14.90 -23.32
C ASN A 125 15.09 -14.86 -23.24
N PRO A 126 14.51 -13.81 -22.65
CA PRO A 126 13.07 -13.73 -22.48
C PRO A 126 12.34 -13.70 -23.82
N PRO A 127 11.20 -14.40 -23.95
CA PRO A 127 10.40 -14.34 -25.16
C PRO A 127 9.90 -12.91 -25.41
N PRO A 128 9.67 -12.51 -26.67
CA PRO A 128 9.19 -11.16 -26.99
C PRO A 128 7.84 -10.80 -26.35
N LYS A 129 7.02 -11.81 -26.04
CA LYS A 129 5.76 -11.67 -25.31
C LYS A 129 5.79 -12.52 -24.05
N PRO A 130 5.30 -12.02 -22.90
CA PRO A 130 5.25 -12.78 -21.67
C PRO A 130 4.45 -14.07 -21.79
N LEU A 131 5.02 -15.17 -21.30
CA LEU A 131 4.37 -16.49 -21.23
C LEU A 131 3.98 -16.81 -19.78
N PHE A 132 2.81 -16.33 -19.35
CA PHE A 132 2.34 -16.45 -17.96
C PHE A 132 2.23 -17.89 -17.46
N ASP A 133 1.99 -18.86 -18.35
CA ASP A 133 1.95 -20.29 -18.05
C ASP A 133 3.31 -20.84 -17.56
N LYS A 134 4.40 -20.14 -17.88
CA LYS A 134 5.77 -20.49 -17.48
C LYS A 134 6.31 -19.62 -16.35
N LEU A 135 5.52 -18.65 -15.88
CA LEU A 135 5.90 -17.79 -14.76
C LEU A 135 5.64 -18.49 -13.43
N THR A 136 6.64 -18.39 -12.56
CA THR A 136 6.55 -18.71 -11.15
C THR A 136 6.46 -17.41 -10.37
N ARG A 137 5.48 -17.33 -9.49
CA ARG A 137 5.25 -16.22 -8.58
C ARG A 137 5.89 -16.53 -7.23
N ASN A 138 6.74 -15.63 -6.76
CA ASN A 138 7.34 -15.69 -5.43
C ASN A 138 7.04 -14.42 -4.63
N ILE A 139 6.24 -14.55 -3.58
CA ILE A 139 5.88 -13.50 -2.65
C ILE A 139 6.96 -13.42 -1.56
N LEU A 140 7.55 -12.24 -1.36
CA LEU A 140 8.56 -11.99 -0.32
C LEU A 140 7.91 -11.90 1.07
N ALA A 141 7.47 -13.05 1.60
CA ALA A 141 6.72 -13.16 2.85
C ALA A 141 7.46 -12.62 4.08
N SER A 142 8.80 -12.59 4.05
CA SER A 142 9.63 -12.20 5.21
C SER A 142 9.74 -10.69 5.44
N LYS A 143 9.33 -9.86 4.47
CA LYS A 143 9.46 -8.39 4.56
C LYS A 143 8.16 -7.68 4.13
N PRO A 144 7.04 -7.91 4.84
CA PRO A 144 5.81 -7.17 4.57
C PRO A 144 6.01 -5.67 4.86
N ARG A 145 5.30 -4.84 4.11
CA ARG A 145 5.18 -3.40 4.34
C ARG A 145 3.82 -3.11 4.93
N VAL A 146 3.79 -2.67 6.18
CA VAL A 146 2.54 -2.38 6.90
C VAL A 146 2.38 -0.87 7.04
N THR A 147 1.32 -0.34 6.46
CA THR A 147 0.90 1.06 6.62
C THR A 147 -0.39 1.09 7.42
N ARG A 148 -0.51 2.00 8.38
CA ARG A 148 -1.67 2.12 9.27
C ARG A 148 -2.22 3.53 9.18
N PHE A 149 -3.55 3.65 9.12
CA PHE A 149 -4.26 4.91 9.03
C PHE A 149 -5.17 5.07 10.25
N LYS A 150 -5.35 6.31 10.70
CA LYS A 150 -6.32 6.61 11.76
C LYS A 150 -7.69 6.78 11.12
N ILE A 151 -8.69 6.09 11.65
CA ILE A 151 -10.08 6.17 11.21
C ILE A 151 -11.00 6.47 12.38
N ASN A 152 -12.24 6.87 12.08
CA ASN A 152 -13.30 6.93 13.08
C ASN A 152 -13.96 5.54 13.25
N TRP A 153 -13.92 5.00 14.47
CA TRP A 153 -14.44 3.67 14.81
C TRP A 153 -15.86 3.69 15.37
N ASP A 154 -16.31 4.84 15.88
CA ASP A 154 -17.61 4.99 16.53
C ASP A 154 -18.60 5.68 15.59
N ASP A 155 -19.90 5.48 15.83
CA ASP A 155 -20.95 6.24 15.16
C ASP A 155 -20.75 7.71 15.50
N GLY A 156 -20.42 8.51 14.49
CA GLY A 156 -20.24 9.95 14.65
C GLY A 156 -21.56 10.63 15.05
N HIS A 157 -21.92 10.58 16.32
CA HIS A 157 -22.49 11.75 16.98
C HIS A 157 -21.33 12.54 17.55
N SER A 158 -20.60 13.23 16.68
CA SER A 158 -19.97 14.48 17.11
C SER A 158 -21.11 15.41 17.50
N SER A 159 -21.51 15.38 18.76
CA SER A 159 -22.31 16.43 19.38
C SER A 159 -21.55 17.74 19.21
N SER A 160 -21.87 18.50 18.16
CA SER A 160 -21.62 19.93 18.13
C SER A 160 -22.45 20.52 19.27
N ASN A 161 -21.84 20.58 20.45
CA ASN A 161 -22.44 21.16 21.63
C ASN A 161 -22.66 22.65 21.31
N GLY A 162 -23.92 23.00 21.06
CA GLY A 162 -24.35 24.37 20.92
C GLY A 162 -24.08 25.11 22.23
N ASN A 163 -23.36 26.22 22.15
CA ASN A 163 -23.46 27.27 23.13
C ASN A 163 -24.13 28.46 22.44
N GLY A 164 -25.47 28.45 22.48
CA GLY A 164 -26.24 29.67 22.41
C GLY A 164 -26.01 30.45 23.70
N HIS A 165 -25.51 31.68 23.57
CA HIS A 165 -25.79 32.72 24.53
C HIS A 165 -26.13 33.99 23.76
N GLU A 166 -27.39 34.37 23.84
CA GLU A 166 -27.92 35.67 23.44
C GLU A 166 -27.26 36.78 24.26
N ASN A 167 -27.01 37.93 23.64
CA ASN A 167 -27.46 39.23 24.15
C ASN A 167 -27.20 40.34 23.11
N GLY A 168 -28.24 41.10 22.80
CA GLY A 168 -28.18 42.27 21.92
C GLY A 168 -27.75 43.56 22.63
N HIS A 169 -27.23 44.50 21.84
CA HIS A 169 -27.39 45.93 22.10
C HIS A 169 -27.13 46.76 20.84
N GLU A 170 -28.03 47.72 20.59
CA GLU A 170 -27.98 48.74 19.55
C GLU A 170 -26.97 49.86 19.89
N GLY A 171 -26.47 50.60 18.88
CA GLY A 171 -26.00 51.98 19.10
C GLY A 171 -24.78 52.48 18.32
N HIS A 172 -25.04 53.07 17.14
CA HIS A 172 -24.58 54.40 16.67
C HIS A 172 -23.09 54.76 16.40
N MET A 173 -22.84 55.03 15.09
CA MET A 173 -22.20 56.21 14.44
C MET A 173 -20.74 56.63 14.72
N MET A 174 -19.87 56.63 13.68
CA MET A 174 -19.51 57.80 12.83
C MET A 174 -18.26 57.54 11.93
N HIS A 175 -18.34 57.92 10.63
CA HIS A 175 -17.38 58.67 9.75
C HIS A 175 -15.88 58.25 9.69
N ASP A 176 -15.10 58.32 8.59
CA ASP A 176 -15.17 58.96 7.26
C ASP A 176 -13.91 58.57 6.43
N ASP A 177 -14.05 58.58 5.11
CA ASP A 177 -13.09 58.74 3.98
C ASP A 177 -11.65 58.17 3.90
N GLY A 178 -11.38 57.49 2.77
CA GLY A 178 -10.19 57.78 1.94
C GLY A 178 -9.36 56.58 1.40
N PRO A 179 -8.99 56.52 0.09
CA PRO A 179 -8.60 55.26 -0.58
C PRO A 179 -7.10 55.10 -0.93
N SER A 180 -6.76 53.93 -1.51
CA SER A 180 -5.50 53.47 -2.15
C SER A 180 -4.75 52.45 -1.28
N THR A 181 -4.25 51.30 -1.75
CA THR A 181 -3.58 50.97 -3.02
C THR A 181 -3.76 49.50 -3.41
N SER A 182 -3.49 49.25 -4.68
CA SER A 182 -3.54 48.02 -5.47
C SER A 182 -2.54 46.91 -5.13
N ALA A 183 -2.88 45.72 -5.64
CA ALA A 183 -2.03 44.57 -6.01
C ALA A 183 -1.82 43.48 -4.94
N ALA A 184 -2.75 42.53 -4.91
CA ALA A 184 -2.56 41.22 -4.29
C ALA A 184 -1.84 40.29 -5.28
N HIS A 185 -0.67 39.80 -4.84
CA HIS A 185 0.05 38.68 -5.42
C HIS A 185 -0.79 37.39 -5.30
N HIS A 186 -0.91 36.66 -6.41
CA HIS A 186 -1.32 35.25 -6.42
C HIS A 186 -0.04 34.44 -6.67
N GLU A 187 0.52 33.85 -5.62
CA GLU A 187 1.47 32.74 -5.75
C GLU A 187 0.80 31.48 -5.23
N ALA A 188 0.60 30.53 -6.14
CA ALA A 188 0.18 29.18 -5.83
C ALA A 188 1.36 28.42 -5.24
N ALA A 189 1.21 27.94 -4.00
CA ALA A 189 2.12 26.93 -3.46
C ALA A 189 1.80 25.58 -4.11
N MET A 190 2.78 25.05 -4.84
CA MET A 190 2.81 23.66 -5.28
C MET A 190 3.43 22.83 -4.14
N ASP A 191 2.68 21.87 -3.60
CA ASP A 191 3.23 20.81 -2.74
C ASP A 191 3.89 19.75 -3.63
N ASP A 192 5.22 19.74 -3.65
CA ASP A 192 6.04 18.65 -4.21
C ASP A 192 6.47 17.73 -3.07
N ASN A 193 5.88 16.54 -3.00
CA ASN A 193 6.37 15.44 -2.16
C ASN A 193 6.86 14.31 -3.06
N SER A 194 8.00 14.55 -3.70
CA SER A 194 8.72 13.55 -4.47
C SER A 194 9.50 12.62 -3.54
N LEU A 195 9.07 11.36 -3.46
CA LEU A 195 9.82 10.26 -2.86
C LEU A 195 10.95 9.84 -3.81
N ALA A 196 12.12 10.47 -3.69
CA ALA A 196 13.34 10.01 -4.32
C ALA A 196 14.22 9.26 -3.31
N MET A 197 14.66 8.05 -3.68
CA MET A 197 15.74 7.35 -2.98
C MET A 197 17.12 7.83 -3.48
N PRO A 198 18.15 7.88 -2.63
CA PRO A 198 19.48 8.29 -3.04
C PRO A 198 20.17 7.21 -3.87
N VAL A 199 20.70 7.62 -5.02
CA VAL A 199 21.58 6.83 -5.90
C VAL A 199 23.01 6.93 -5.35
N GLU A 200 23.54 5.85 -4.78
CA GLU A 200 24.99 5.73 -4.56
C GLU A 200 25.68 5.30 -5.85
N ASN A 201 26.28 6.27 -6.55
CA ASN A 201 27.33 6.02 -7.53
C ASN A 201 28.66 6.44 -6.93
N GLY A 202 29.54 5.46 -6.70
CA GLY A 202 30.91 5.70 -6.27
C GLY A 202 31.81 6.20 -7.39
N VAL A 203 32.87 6.94 -7.04
CA VAL A 203 34.12 7.01 -7.82
C VAL A 203 35.34 7.22 -6.88
N LYS A 204 36.20 6.18 -6.85
CA LYS A 204 37.69 6.13 -6.78
C LYS A 204 38.49 7.17 -5.97
N ALA A 205 39.30 6.64 -5.05
CA ALA A 205 40.78 6.68 -5.05
C ALA A 205 41.24 5.74 -3.91
N LEU A 206 42.11 4.76 -4.09
CA LEU A 206 43.56 4.92 -4.24
C LEU A 206 44.17 3.63 -4.85
N ASN A 207 45.05 3.83 -5.81
CA ASN A 207 46.00 2.86 -6.34
C ASN A 207 47.33 3.05 -5.62
N GLU A 208 48.00 1.96 -5.23
CA GLU A 208 49.41 1.66 -5.56
C GLU A 208 49.93 0.41 -4.80
N ASN A 209 49.97 -0.70 -5.55
CA ASN A 209 51.13 -1.58 -5.79
C ASN A 209 52.04 -2.04 -4.62
N SER A 210 52.13 -3.36 -4.41
CA SER A 210 53.38 -4.14 -4.59
C SER A 210 53.23 -5.63 -4.23
N ASN A 211 53.54 -6.48 -5.22
CA ASN A 211 54.19 -7.80 -5.16
C ASN A 211 54.22 -8.59 -3.83
N SER A 212 53.73 -9.83 -3.86
CA SER A 212 54.62 -11.00 -3.84
C SER A 212 53.84 -12.30 -4.10
N LEU A 213 54.25 -12.99 -5.16
CA LEU A 213 53.95 -14.39 -5.41
C LEU A 213 54.98 -15.20 -4.63
N ALA A 214 54.56 -16.00 -3.65
CA ALA A 214 55.40 -17.01 -3.04
C ALA A 214 54.93 -18.39 -3.52
N MET A 215 55.76 -18.96 -4.37
CA MET A 215 55.79 -20.34 -4.82
C MET A 215 56.71 -21.07 -3.85
N GLU A 216 56.26 -22.12 -3.18
CA GLU A 216 57.15 -23.13 -2.60
C GLU A 216 56.42 -24.48 -2.48
N CYS A 217 57.03 -25.45 -3.19
CA CYS A 217 57.15 -26.90 -3.00
C CYS A 217 56.17 -27.66 -2.10
#